data_AF-A0A496Y7H1-F1
#
_entry.id   AF-A0A496Y7H1-F1
#
_cell.length_a   1.000
_cell.length_b   1.000
_cell.length_c   1.000
_cell.angle_alpha   90.00
_cell.angle_beta   90.00
_cell.angle_gamma   90.00
#
_symmetry.space_group_name_H-M   'P 1'
#
loop_
_entity.id
_entity.type
_entity.pdbx_description
1 polymer ?
#
loop_
_entity_poly.entity_id
_entity_poly.type
_entity_poly.pdbx_seq_one_letter_code
_entity_poly.pdbx_strand_id
1 'polypeptide(L)'
;GDLILIVADQSDIVLESLGKLRLEIANNLEMIPDETHALVWVTQFPLFEFDETEKRLSAVHHPFTAPLEEDLELLKSNPGNARSRAYDLVLDGAEIGGGSVRIHNREIQEKIFRILNISPEEAQAKFGFFLEALRYGAPPHAGMALGFDRLVAILCGVKSIREVIAFPKTTTASCPLTGAPSRVDEGQLQELGLFLKPNDP
;
A
#
# COMPACT_ATOMS: atom_id res chain seq x y z
N GLY A 1 16.97 18.44 -32.98
CA GLY A 1 17.50 19.16 -31.82
C GLY A 1 16.63 18.83 -30.63
N ASP A 2 17.16 18.94 -29.43
CA ASP A 2 16.47 18.45 -28.23
C ASP A 2 15.66 19.56 -27.55
N LEU A 3 14.61 19.18 -26.83
CA LEU A 3 13.76 20.08 -26.03
C LEU A 3 13.94 19.77 -24.55
N ILE A 4 14.23 20.80 -23.75
CA ILE A 4 14.33 20.68 -22.29
C ILE A 4 13.06 21.29 -21.68
N LEU A 5 12.35 20.48 -20.90
CA LEU A 5 11.15 20.88 -20.16
C LEU A 5 11.50 21.01 -18.68
N ILE A 6 11.10 22.12 -18.06
CA ILE A 6 11.44 22.45 -16.66
C ILE A 6 10.15 22.80 -15.92
N VAL A 7 9.96 22.20 -14.74
CA VAL A 7 8.87 22.50 -13.80
C VAL A 7 9.52 22.93 -12.48
N ALA A 8 8.97 23.97 -11.84
CA ALA A 8 9.48 24.50 -10.58
C ALA A 8 8.33 24.66 -9.58
N ASP A 9 8.32 23.81 -8.55
CA ASP A 9 7.35 23.78 -7.45
C ASP A 9 7.96 23.01 -6.26
N GLN A 10 7.15 22.63 -5.27
CA GLN A 10 7.52 21.67 -4.22
C GLN A 10 7.97 20.33 -4.82
N SER A 11 8.91 19.67 -4.15
CA SER A 11 9.56 18.45 -4.67
C SER A 11 8.58 17.38 -5.11
N ASP A 12 7.54 17.09 -4.31
CA ASP A 12 6.57 16.03 -4.63
C ASP A 12 5.74 16.37 -5.87
N ILE A 13 5.30 17.63 -5.99
CA ILE A 13 4.58 18.12 -7.17
C ILE A 13 5.45 18.02 -8.42
N VAL A 14 6.73 18.43 -8.32
CA VAL A 14 7.68 18.38 -9.44
C VAL A 14 7.94 16.93 -9.87
N LEU A 15 8.22 16.04 -8.93
CA LEU A 15 8.53 14.63 -9.21
C LEU A 15 7.33 13.91 -9.83
N GLU A 16 6.13 14.13 -9.30
CA GLU A 16 4.90 13.53 -9.85
C GLU A 16 4.59 14.07 -11.25
N SER A 17 4.65 15.39 -11.43
CA SER A 17 4.33 16.04 -12.70
C SER A 17 5.31 15.65 -13.81
N LEU A 18 6.61 15.71 -13.54
CA LEU A 18 7.64 15.31 -14.50
C LEU A 18 7.64 13.79 -14.74
N GLY A 19 7.32 12.98 -13.74
CA GLY A 19 7.16 11.54 -13.89
C GLY A 19 6.03 11.17 -14.86
N LYS A 20 4.87 11.81 -14.72
CA LYS A 20 3.72 11.66 -15.63
C LYS A 20 4.04 12.17 -17.03
N LEU A 21 4.62 13.37 -17.14
CA LEU A 21 5.01 13.97 -18.42
C LEU A 21 6.03 13.11 -19.18
N ARG A 22 6.99 12.51 -18.46
CA ARG A 22 7.98 11.58 -19.04
C ARG A 22 7.30 10.37 -19.69
N LEU A 23 6.33 9.76 -19.00
CA LEU A 23 5.58 8.62 -19.53
C LEU A 23 4.72 9.02 -20.73
N GLU A 24 4.05 10.16 -20.66
CA GLU A 24 3.23 10.68 -21.76
C GLU A 24 4.07 10.93 -23.02
N ILE A 25 5.23 11.57 -22.89
CA ILE A 25 6.15 11.80 -24.01
C ILE A 25 6.67 10.47 -24.56
N ALA A 26 7.06 9.53 -23.70
CA ALA A 26 7.56 8.22 -24.13
C ALA A 26 6.50 7.41 -24.89
N ASN A 27 5.22 7.49 -24.48
CA ASN A 27 4.11 6.87 -25.21
C ASN A 27 3.87 7.56 -26.56
N ASN A 28 3.80 8.89 -26.59
CA ASN A 28 3.51 9.65 -27.82
C ASN A 28 4.63 9.56 -28.87
N LEU A 29 5.87 9.31 -28.43
CA LEU A 29 7.03 9.11 -29.31
C LEU A 29 7.36 7.63 -29.54
N GLU A 30 6.51 6.70 -29.09
CA GLU A 30 6.69 5.25 -29.28
C GLU A 30 8.06 4.75 -28.79
N MET A 31 8.53 5.28 -27.65
CA MET A 31 9.86 4.98 -27.09
C MET A 31 9.88 3.75 -26.17
N ILE A 32 8.72 3.20 -25.83
CA ILE A 32 8.58 2.06 -24.92
C ILE A 32 8.53 0.79 -25.77
N PRO A 33 9.52 -0.11 -25.71
CA PRO A 33 9.53 -1.33 -26.52
C PRO A 33 8.49 -2.34 -26.03
N ASP A 34 7.68 -2.89 -26.95
CA ASP A 34 6.57 -3.80 -26.62
C ASP A 34 7.00 -5.18 -26.10
N GLU A 35 8.20 -5.66 -26.45
CA GLU A 35 8.67 -7.03 -26.16
C GLU A 35 9.75 -7.07 -25.06
N THR A 36 9.83 -6.03 -24.23
CA THR A 36 10.81 -5.97 -23.14
C THR A 36 10.13 -5.84 -21.80
N HIS A 37 10.56 -6.69 -20.86
CA HIS A 37 10.18 -6.58 -19.46
C HIS A 37 11.34 -5.98 -18.65
N ALA A 38 11.05 -4.94 -17.89
CA ALA A 38 11.96 -4.29 -16.96
C ALA A 38 11.48 -4.51 -15.53
N LEU A 39 12.19 -5.38 -14.81
CA LEU A 39 11.94 -5.70 -13.40
C LEU A 39 12.89 -4.90 -12.50
N VAL A 40 12.37 -4.25 -11.47
CA VAL A 40 13.17 -3.50 -10.51
C VAL A 40 12.65 -3.67 -9.08
N TRP A 41 13.57 -3.75 -8.13
CA TRP A 41 13.27 -3.63 -6.71
C TRP A 41 13.42 -2.18 -6.28
N VAL A 42 12.36 -1.62 -5.72
CA VAL A 42 12.41 -0.35 -5.00
C VAL A 42 12.54 -0.68 -3.51
N THR A 43 13.53 -0.11 -2.84
CA THR A 43 13.84 -0.42 -1.44
C THR A 43 14.14 0.87 -0.67
N GLN A 44 14.25 0.78 0.65
CA GLN A 44 14.57 1.91 1.53
C GLN A 44 13.51 3.02 1.51
N PHE A 45 12.24 2.63 1.43
CA PHE A 45 11.12 3.56 1.58
C PHE A 45 11.17 4.28 2.93
N PRO A 46 10.65 5.52 3.03
CA PRO A 46 10.40 6.15 4.31
C PRO A 46 9.52 5.25 5.19
N LEU A 47 9.81 5.20 6.50
CA LEU A 47 9.01 4.45 7.45
C LEU A 47 7.68 5.15 7.76
N PHE A 48 7.73 6.48 7.76
CA PHE A 48 6.58 7.35 7.99
C PHE A 48 6.48 8.40 6.90
N GLU A 49 5.26 8.85 6.65
CA GLU A 49 4.96 10.05 5.89
C GLU A 49 4.20 11.04 6.77
N PHE A 50 4.35 12.34 6.52
CA PHE A 50 3.59 13.34 7.24
C PHE A 50 2.26 13.58 6.51
N ASP A 51 1.16 13.31 7.19
CA ASP A 51 -0.19 13.62 6.71
C ASP A 51 -0.48 15.10 7.01
N GLU A 52 -0.49 15.92 5.97
CA GLU A 52 -0.79 17.36 6.06
C GLU A 52 -2.22 17.66 6.54
N THR A 53 -3.16 16.75 6.31
CA THR A 53 -4.58 16.90 6.70
C THR A 53 -4.74 16.63 8.19
N GLU A 54 -4.24 15.49 8.65
CA GLU A 54 -4.35 15.04 10.03
C GLU A 54 -3.23 15.61 10.93
N LYS A 55 -2.26 16.30 10.33
CA LYS A 55 -1.08 16.90 10.98
C LYS A 55 -0.32 15.91 11.86
N ARG A 56 -0.12 14.69 11.36
CA ARG A 56 0.54 13.59 12.10
C ARG A 56 1.35 12.70 11.17
N LEU A 57 2.24 11.90 11.74
CA LEU A 57 2.92 10.85 11.01
C LEU A 57 1.97 9.66 10.77
N SER A 58 1.92 9.20 9.54
CA SER A 58 1.26 7.97 9.09
C SER A 58 2.31 6.95 8.65
N ALA A 59 1.97 5.66 8.68
CA ALA A 59 2.85 4.61 8.19
C ALA A 59 2.71 4.48 6.67
N VAL A 60 3.83 4.49 5.94
CA VAL A 60 3.81 4.38 4.46
C VAL A 60 3.27 3.04 3.98
N HIS A 61 3.62 1.93 4.65
CA HIS A 61 3.17 0.59 4.27
C HIS A 61 2.13 0.05 5.26
N HIS A 62 2.60 -0.33 6.45
CA HIS A 62 1.76 -0.76 7.56
C HIS A 62 2.55 -0.62 8.87
N PRO A 63 1.88 -0.48 10.03
CA PRO A 63 2.52 -0.14 11.30
C PRO A 63 3.42 -1.25 11.91
N PHE A 64 3.55 -2.39 11.24
CA PHE A 64 4.38 -3.53 11.65
C PHE A 64 5.71 -3.62 10.89
N THR A 65 5.98 -2.64 10.02
CA THR A 65 7.18 -2.60 9.16
C THR A 65 8.39 -2.26 10.01
N ALA A 66 9.44 -3.07 9.94
CA ALA A 66 10.66 -2.81 10.68
C ALA A 66 11.42 -1.60 10.11
N PRO A 67 11.95 -0.70 10.98
CA PRO A 67 12.93 0.30 10.57
C PRO A 67 14.22 -0.37 10.09
N LEU A 68 15.04 0.36 9.32
CA LEU A 68 16.46 -0.01 9.18
C LEU A 68 17.15 0.04 10.55
N GLU A 69 18.06 -0.89 10.79
CA GLU A 69 18.76 -1.01 12.07
C GLU A 69 19.60 0.23 12.38
N GLU A 70 20.22 0.82 11.35
CA GLU A 70 20.97 2.08 11.44
C GLU A 70 20.10 3.31 11.77
N ASP A 71 18.79 3.25 11.48
CA ASP A 71 17.85 4.36 11.67
C ASP A 71 17.08 4.25 13.00
N LEU A 72 17.36 3.26 13.86
CA LEU A 72 16.65 3.04 15.13
C LEU A 72 16.72 4.23 16.09
N GLU A 73 17.84 4.96 16.09
CA GLU A 73 18.00 6.17 16.90
C GLU A 73 17.19 7.35 16.35
N LEU A 74 16.97 7.42 15.03
CA LEU A 74 16.12 8.44 14.41
C LEU A 74 14.68 8.37 14.93
N LEU A 75 14.20 7.20 15.32
CA LEU A 75 12.88 7.05 15.95
C LEU A 75 12.71 7.86 17.25
N LYS A 76 13.80 8.29 17.91
CA LYS A 76 13.74 9.18 19.09
C LYS A 76 13.84 10.65 18.72
N SER A 77 14.73 10.98 17.79
CA SER A 77 15.11 12.36 17.50
C SER A 77 14.38 12.97 16.30
N ASN A 78 14.24 12.21 15.21
CA ASN A 78 13.62 12.67 13.97
C ASN A 78 13.01 11.48 13.20
N PRO A 79 11.83 10.98 13.64
CA PRO A 79 11.24 9.77 13.08
C PRO A 79 10.89 9.90 11.59
N GLY A 80 10.60 11.11 11.09
CA GLY A 80 10.28 11.34 9.68
C GLY A 80 11.39 10.98 8.70
N ASN A 81 12.65 10.92 9.16
CA ASN A 81 13.80 10.53 8.34
C ASN A 81 14.16 9.04 8.46
N ALA A 82 13.46 8.27 9.29
CA ALA A 82 13.73 6.85 9.43
C ALA A 82 13.26 6.10 8.17
N ARG A 83 14.13 5.28 7.60
CA ARG A 83 13.79 4.39 6.49
C ARG A 83 13.31 3.04 7.02
N SER A 84 12.52 2.39 6.19
CA SER A 84 11.94 1.08 6.43
C SER A 84 12.73 -0.03 5.74
N ARG A 85 12.58 -1.25 6.28
CA ARG A 85 12.94 -2.51 5.63
C ARG A 85 11.78 -3.02 4.76
N ALA A 86 11.15 -2.11 4.03
CA ALA A 86 10.13 -2.42 3.02
C ALA A 86 10.74 -2.44 1.62
N TYR A 87 10.09 -3.19 0.74
CA TYR A 87 10.54 -3.39 -0.63
C TYR A 87 9.34 -3.68 -1.54
N ASP A 88 9.36 -3.07 -2.71
CA ASP A 88 8.37 -3.29 -3.76
C ASP A 88 9.04 -3.85 -5.00
N LEU A 89 8.33 -4.79 -5.63
CA LEU A 89 8.69 -5.35 -6.91
C LEU A 89 7.85 -4.67 -8.00
N VAL A 90 8.53 -3.96 -8.90
CA VAL A 90 7.91 -3.24 -10.00
C VAL A 90 8.28 -3.91 -11.32
N LEU A 91 7.27 -4.17 -12.15
CA LEU A 91 7.40 -4.69 -13.50
C LEU A 91 6.77 -3.70 -14.47
N ASP A 92 7.56 -3.19 -15.41
CA ASP A 92 7.12 -2.27 -16.48
C ASP A 92 6.38 -1.02 -15.95
N GLY A 93 6.83 -0.52 -14.80
CA GLY A 93 6.24 0.65 -14.15
C GLY A 93 4.99 0.36 -13.31
N ALA A 94 4.56 -0.90 -13.21
CA ALA A 94 3.48 -1.32 -12.34
C ALA A 94 4.01 -2.10 -11.13
N GLU A 95 3.58 -1.73 -9.92
CA GLU A 95 3.84 -2.52 -8.71
C GLU A 95 3.16 -3.88 -8.82
N ILE A 96 3.93 -4.97 -8.83
CA ILE A 96 3.42 -6.35 -8.91
C ILE A 96 3.52 -7.10 -7.58
N GLY A 97 4.14 -6.49 -6.57
CA GLY A 97 4.14 -7.00 -5.22
C GLY A 97 4.94 -6.13 -4.28
N GLY A 98 4.71 -6.34 -2.98
CA GLY A 98 5.31 -5.54 -1.93
C GLY A 98 5.44 -6.34 -0.64
N GLY A 99 6.43 -5.99 0.16
CA GLY A 99 6.77 -6.73 1.36
C GLY A 99 7.59 -5.92 2.34
N SER A 100 7.75 -6.49 3.52
CA SER A 100 8.62 -5.89 4.53
C SER A 100 9.14 -6.93 5.50
N VAL A 101 10.29 -6.61 6.09
CA VAL A 101 10.73 -7.22 7.34
C VAL A 101 9.84 -6.70 8.46
N ARG A 102 9.36 -7.60 9.31
CA ARG A 102 8.42 -7.26 10.37
C ARG A 102 9.13 -7.02 11.69
N ILE A 103 8.51 -6.19 12.51
CA ILE A 103 8.96 -5.95 13.88
C ILE A 103 8.63 -7.19 14.71
N HIS A 104 9.66 -7.78 15.28
CA HIS A 104 9.55 -8.93 16.18
C HIS A 104 9.87 -8.56 17.64
N ASN A 105 10.32 -7.33 17.90
CA ASN A 105 10.58 -6.80 19.23
C ASN A 105 9.42 -5.92 19.71
N ARG A 106 8.83 -6.28 20.85
CA ARG A 106 7.67 -5.56 21.43
C ARG A 106 7.97 -4.09 21.73
N GLU A 107 9.13 -3.76 22.28
CA GLU A 107 9.49 -2.38 22.64
C GLU A 107 9.57 -1.47 21.41
N ILE A 108 10.12 -2.00 20.30
CA ILE A 108 10.17 -1.29 19.02
C ILE A 108 8.75 -1.09 18.48
N GLN A 109 7.89 -2.11 18.53
CA GLN A 109 6.51 -2.02 18.06
C GLN A 109 5.70 -0.97 18.85
N GLU A 110 5.82 -0.97 20.19
CA GLU A 110 5.17 0.02 21.04
C GLU A 110 5.67 1.43 20.77
N LYS A 111 6.97 1.60 20.50
CA LYS A 111 7.55 2.89 20.15
C LYS A 111 6.98 3.42 18.83
N ILE A 112 6.82 2.56 17.83
CA ILE A 112 6.21 2.95 16.55
C ILE A 112 4.73 3.30 16.72
N PHE A 113 3.97 2.54 17.51
CA PHE A 113 2.58 2.90 17.81
C PHE A 113 2.47 4.28 18.47
N ARG A 114 3.37 4.62 19.40
CA ARG A 114 3.41 5.96 20.00
C ARG A 114 3.70 7.05 18.97
N ILE A 115 4.62 6.82 18.04
CA ILE A 115 4.94 7.77 16.95
C ILE A 115 3.72 7.99 16.04
N LEU A 116 2.94 6.93 15.79
CA LEU A 116 1.69 6.97 15.01
C LEU A 116 0.49 7.52 15.81
N ASN A 117 0.71 8.07 17.01
CA ASN A 117 -0.34 8.56 17.92
C ASN A 117 -1.38 7.51 18.31
N ILE A 118 -1.00 6.22 18.36
CA ILE A 118 -1.84 5.14 18.87
C ILE A 118 -1.56 4.99 20.36
N SER A 119 -2.57 5.20 21.20
CA SER A 119 -2.41 5.10 22.66
C SER A 119 -2.13 3.65 23.08
N PRO A 120 -1.51 3.41 24.25
CA PRO A 120 -1.33 2.05 24.77
C PRO A 120 -2.65 1.27 24.90
N GLU A 121 -3.73 1.95 25.30
CA GLU A 121 -5.07 1.36 25.45
C GLU A 121 -5.65 0.96 24.08
N GLU A 122 -5.51 1.83 23.09
CA GLU A 122 -5.94 1.55 21.71
C GLU A 122 -5.11 0.42 21.08
N ALA A 123 -3.79 0.45 21.28
CA ALA A 123 -2.88 -0.59 20.81
C ALA A 123 -3.23 -1.93 21.45
N GLN A 124 -3.55 -1.96 22.74
CA GLN A 124 -3.98 -3.18 23.42
C GLN A 124 -5.35 -3.67 22.93
N ALA A 125 -6.31 -2.77 22.72
CA ALA A 125 -7.65 -3.12 22.25
C ALA A 125 -7.65 -3.68 20.82
N LYS A 126 -6.86 -3.10 19.92
CA LYS A 126 -6.79 -3.50 18.50
C LYS A 126 -5.77 -4.60 18.22
N PHE A 127 -4.61 -4.53 18.88
CA PHE A 127 -3.42 -5.35 18.57
C PHE A 127 -2.87 -6.10 19.78
N GLY A 128 -3.60 -6.18 20.90
CA GLY A 128 -3.14 -6.83 22.12
C GLY A 128 -2.75 -8.30 21.92
N PHE A 129 -3.49 -9.04 21.09
CA PHE A 129 -3.15 -10.43 20.76
C PHE A 129 -1.78 -10.54 20.07
N PHE A 130 -1.46 -9.58 19.20
CA PHE A 130 -0.19 -9.54 18.46
C PHE A 130 0.97 -9.12 19.38
N LEU A 131 0.77 -8.06 20.17
CA LEU A 131 1.77 -7.60 21.15
C LEU A 131 2.12 -8.67 22.17
N GLU A 132 1.12 -9.44 22.60
CA GLU A 132 1.29 -10.58 23.51
C GLU A 132 2.08 -11.70 22.84
N ALA A 133 1.78 -12.03 21.57
CA ALA A 133 2.53 -13.03 20.80
C ALA A 133 4.02 -12.69 20.67
N LEU A 134 4.38 -11.40 20.49
CA LEU A 134 5.78 -10.97 20.42
C LEU A 134 6.60 -11.33 21.67
N ARG A 135 5.96 -11.43 22.85
CA ARG A 135 6.64 -11.75 24.12
C ARG A 135 7.08 -13.21 24.21
N TYR A 136 6.44 -14.11 23.49
CA TYR A 136 6.75 -15.55 23.53
C TYR A 136 7.89 -15.94 22.59
N GLY A 137 8.72 -14.97 22.17
CA GLY A 137 9.89 -15.21 21.33
C GLY A 137 9.56 -15.27 19.85
N ALA A 138 8.82 -14.29 19.33
CA ALA A 138 8.59 -14.16 17.89
C ALA A 138 9.95 -14.06 17.14
N PRO A 139 10.23 -14.93 16.17
CA PRO A 139 11.50 -14.89 15.45
C PRO A 139 11.55 -13.68 14.50
N PRO A 140 12.74 -13.25 14.04
CA PRO A 140 12.86 -12.36 12.91
C PRO A 140 12.13 -12.97 11.70
N HIS A 141 11.19 -12.22 11.13
CA HIS A 141 10.36 -12.69 10.03
C HIS A 141 10.12 -11.57 9.01
N ALA A 142 9.95 -11.98 7.76
CA ALA A 142 9.67 -11.10 6.63
C ALA A 142 8.70 -11.80 5.70
N GLY A 143 8.00 -11.02 4.88
CA GLY A 143 7.05 -11.57 3.93
C GLY A 143 6.72 -10.59 2.83
N MET A 144 6.16 -11.11 1.75
CA MET A 144 5.77 -10.36 0.57
C MET A 144 4.44 -10.90 0.05
N ALA A 145 3.64 -10.03 -0.56
CA ALA A 145 2.46 -10.42 -1.33
C ALA A 145 2.65 -10.00 -2.79
N LEU A 146 2.20 -10.86 -3.71
CA LEU A 146 2.20 -10.57 -5.14
C LEU A 146 0.76 -10.24 -5.58
N GLY A 147 0.62 -9.19 -6.38
CA GLY A 147 -0.59 -8.90 -7.13
C GLY A 147 -0.72 -9.87 -8.30
N PHE A 148 -1.19 -11.09 -8.02
CA PHE A 148 -1.22 -12.18 -9.00
C PHE A 148 -1.98 -11.81 -10.27
N ASP A 149 -3.17 -11.22 -10.17
CA ASP A 149 -3.96 -10.80 -11.33
C ASP A 149 -3.22 -9.77 -12.19
N ARG A 150 -2.49 -8.85 -11.56
CA ARG A 150 -1.70 -7.84 -12.27
C ARG A 150 -0.49 -8.45 -12.96
N LEU A 151 0.21 -9.36 -12.29
CA LEU A 151 1.31 -10.11 -12.89
C LEU A 151 0.83 -10.88 -14.13
N VAL A 152 -0.25 -11.63 -14.02
CA VAL A 152 -0.82 -12.39 -15.16
C VAL A 152 -1.28 -11.44 -16.26
N ALA A 153 -1.92 -10.31 -15.93
CA ALA A 153 -2.34 -9.32 -16.92
C ALA A 153 -1.18 -8.75 -17.74
N ILE A 154 -0.06 -8.41 -17.08
CA ILE A 154 1.15 -7.91 -17.76
C ILE A 154 1.74 -9.01 -18.66
N LEU A 155 1.88 -10.24 -18.15
CA LEU A 155 2.43 -11.36 -18.92
C LEU A 155 1.55 -11.77 -20.12
N CYS A 156 0.24 -11.58 -20.02
CA CYS A 156 -0.71 -11.79 -21.11
C CYS A 156 -0.84 -10.59 -22.05
N GLY A 157 -0.14 -9.46 -21.78
CA GLY A 157 -0.22 -8.25 -22.60
C GLY A 157 -1.59 -7.55 -22.56
N VAL A 158 -2.38 -7.76 -21.51
CA VAL A 158 -3.72 -7.17 -21.37
C VAL A 158 -3.72 -5.99 -20.40
N LYS A 159 -4.40 -4.91 -20.78
CA LYS A 159 -4.43 -3.66 -19.99
C LYS A 159 -5.30 -3.74 -18.74
N SER A 160 -6.16 -4.74 -18.63
CA SER A 160 -7.18 -4.85 -17.59
C SER A 160 -7.12 -6.22 -16.94
N ILE A 161 -6.99 -6.26 -15.60
CA ILE A 161 -7.04 -7.50 -14.82
C ILE A 161 -8.35 -8.27 -14.99
N ARG A 162 -9.41 -7.61 -15.49
CA ARG A 162 -10.69 -8.27 -15.79
C ARG A 162 -10.58 -9.34 -16.88
N GLU A 163 -9.57 -9.25 -17.75
CA GLU A 163 -9.33 -10.23 -18.82
C GLU A 163 -8.71 -11.53 -18.29
N VAL A 164 -8.15 -11.52 -17.07
CA VAL A 164 -7.52 -12.69 -16.44
C VAL A 164 -8.34 -13.27 -15.28
N ILE A 165 -9.50 -12.68 -15.00
CA ILE A 165 -10.44 -13.12 -13.97
C ILE A 165 -11.68 -13.67 -14.66
N ALA A 166 -12.11 -14.89 -14.35
CA ALA A 166 -13.24 -15.53 -15.01
C ALA A 166 -14.57 -14.77 -14.87
N PHE A 167 -14.84 -14.19 -13.69
CA PHE A 167 -16.07 -13.45 -13.39
C PHE A 167 -15.75 -12.11 -12.68
N PRO A 168 -15.17 -11.15 -13.42
CA PRO A 168 -14.72 -9.89 -12.84
C PRO A 168 -15.89 -9.03 -12.38
N LYS A 169 -15.59 -8.02 -11.58
CA LYS A 169 -16.56 -7.00 -11.16
C LYS A 169 -16.37 -5.70 -11.95
N THR A 170 -17.39 -4.87 -11.96
CA THR A 170 -17.32 -3.50 -12.49
C THR A 170 -16.59 -2.58 -11.51
N THR A 171 -16.33 -1.34 -11.93
CA THR A 171 -15.78 -0.30 -11.05
C THR A 171 -16.70 0.07 -9.88
N THR A 172 -17.99 -0.25 -9.96
CA THR A 172 -18.96 -0.08 -8.87
C THR A 172 -19.11 -1.34 -8.00
N ALA A 173 -18.15 -2.27 -8.10
CA ALA A 173 -18.15 -3.56 -7.40
C ALA A 173 -19.36 -4.47 -7.71
N SER A 174 -20.08 -4.21 -8.81
CA SER A 174 -21.22 -5.03 -9.22
C SER A 174 -20.79 -6.19 -10.12
N CYS A 175 -21.58 -7.26 -10.10
CA CYS A 175 -21.44 -8.44 -10.94
C CYS A 175 -22.62 -8.51 -11.92
N PRO A 176 -22.46 -8.03 -13.17
CA PRO A 176 -23.55 -8.04 -14.14
C PRO A 176 -24.09 -9.43 -14.45
N LEU A 177 -23.23 -10.46 -14.39
CA LEU A 177 -23.61 -11.85 -14.64
C LEU A 177 -24.64 -12.38 -13.65
N THR A 178 -24.51 -12.01 -12.37
CA THR A 178 -25.36 -12.55 -11.28
C THR A 178 -26.31 -11.51 -10.70
N GLY A 179 -26.22 -10.25 -11.12
CA GLY A 179 -26.96 -9.13 -10.54
C GLY A 179 -26.55 -8.78 -9.10
N ALA A 180 -25.32 -9.13 -8.69
CA ALA A 180 -24.84 -8.84 -7.34
C ALA A 180 -24.18 -7.46 -7.23
N PRO A 181 -24.18 -6.79 -6.05
CA PRO A 181 -24.92 -7.17 -4.85
C PRO A 181 -26.44 -7.00 -5.04
N SER A 182 -27.24 -7.77 -4.29
CA SER A 182 -28.70 -7.71 -4.28
C SER A 182 -29.24 -7.55 -2.86
N ARG A 183 -30.53 -7.21 -2.72
CA ARG A 183 -31.20 -7.21 -1.42
C ARG A 183 -31.30 -8.63 -0.86
N VAL A 184 -31.30 -8.71 0.47
CA VAL A 184 -31.52 -9.93 1.26
C VAL A 184 -32.87 -9.85 1.97
N ASP A 185 -33.40 -11.00 2.39
CA ASP A 185 -34.68 -11.06 3.09
C ASP A 185 -34.56 -10.52 4.53
N GLU A 186 -35.64 -9.92 5.04
CA GLU A 186 -35.65 -9.34 6.39
C GLU A 186 -35.34 -10.37 7.48
N GLY A 187 -35.76 -11.64 7.30
CA GLY A 187 -35.45 -12.72 8.23
C GLY A 187 -33.95 -12.96 8.39
N GLN A 188 -33.17 -12.83 7.31
CA GLN A 188 -31.71 -12.99 7.36
C GLN A 188 -31.05 -11.81 8.10
N LEU A 189 -31.56 -10.59 7.90
CA LEU A 189 -31.08 -9.42 8.63
C LEU A 189 -31.36 -9.56 10.13
N GLN A 190 -32.55 -10.01 10.50
CA GLN A 190 -32.93 -10.23 11.90
C GLN A 190 -32.07 -11.30 12.57
N GLU A 191 -31.80 -12.42 11.90
CA GLU A 191 -30.91 -13.48 12.40
C GLU A 191 -29.50 -12.95 12.71
N LEU A 192 -29.00 -12.05 11.87
CA LEU A 192 -27.70 -11.38 12.06
C LEU A 192 -27.74 -10.21 13.06
N GLY A 193 -28.92 -9.87 13.61
CA GLY A 193 -29.10 -8.70 14.47
C GLY A 193 -28.88 -7.36 13.76
N LEU A 194 -29.07 -7.33 12.43
CA LEU A 194 -28.86 -6.17 11.59
C LEU A 194 -30.20 -5.55 11.15
N PHE A 195 -30.19 -4.25 10.90
CA PHE A 195 -31.28 -3.55 10.23
C PHE A 195 -30.69 -2.56 9.22
N LEU A 196 -31.36 -2.42 8.07
CA LEU A 196 -30.98 -1.39 7.11
C LEU A 196 -31.48 -0.04 7.62
N LYS A 197 -30.58 0.93 7.73
CA LYS A 197 -30.99 2.31 7.99
C LYS A 197 -31.85 2.79 6.80
N PRO A 198 -32.96 3.51 7.06
CA PRO A 198 -33.68 4.16 5.98
C PRO A 198 -32.71 5.10 5.26
N ASN A 199 -32.73 5.12 3.93
CA ASN A 199 -31.98 6.10 3.17
C ASN A 199 -32.53 7.48 3.53
N ASP A 200 -31.67 8.38 4.04
CA ASP A 200 -32.01 9.80 4.13
C ASP A 200 -32.24 10.32 2.70
N PRO A 201 -33.31 11.11 2.45
CA PRO A 201 -33.66 11.60 1.12
C PRO A 201 -32.61 12.53 0.50
#